data_AF-A0A382N4U6-F1
#
_entry.id   AF-A0A382N4U6-F1
#
_cell.length_a   1.000
_cell.length_b   1.000
_cell.length_c   1.000
_cell.angle_alpha   90.00
_cell.angle_beta   90.00
_cell.angle_gamma   90.00
#
_symmetry.space_group_name_H-M   'P 1'
#
loop_
_entity.id
_entity.type
_entity.pdbx_description
1 polymer ?
#
loop_
_entity_poly.entity_id
_entity_poly.type
_entity_poly.pdbx_seq_one_letter_code
_entity_poly.pdbx_strand_id
1 'polypeptide(L)' 'RRLVFLKGNDSHDYKFSSAVLEDYYQVSPAWRNRYLATSLFKLHGTGERTNPLVDRISNAFQA' A
#
# COMPACT_ATOMS: atom_id res chain seq x y z
N ARG A 1 3.69 1.56 4.34
CA ARG A 1 3.07 0.21 4.33
C ARG A 1 1.67 0.15 4.95
N ARG A 2 1.36 0.80 6.10
CA ARG A 2 0.04 0.72 6.77
C ARG A 2 -1.17 0.93 5.85
N LEU A 3 -1.10 1.93 4.97
CA LEU A 3 -2.20 2.26 4.04
C LEU A 3 -2.53 1.11 3.08
N VAL A 4 -1.55 0.28 2.72
CA VAL A 4 -1.75 -0.91 1.86
C VAL A 4 -2.74 -1.87 2.52
N PHE A 5 -2.59 -2.12 3.82
CA PHE A 5 -3.49 -3.02 4.54
C PHE A 5 -4.86 -2.40 4.81
N LEU A 6 -4.90 -1.09 5.07
CA LEU A 6 -6.16 -0.41 5.38
C LEU A 6 -7.02 -0.15 4.14
N LYS A 7 -6.41 0.00 2.97
CA LYS A 7 -7.07 0.51 1.75
C LYS A 7 -7.01 -0.46 0.57
N GLY A 8 -6.06 -1.38 0.55
CA GLY A 8 -5.95 -2.42 -0.48
C GLY A 8 -7.12 -3.38 -0.43
N ASN A 9 -7.50 -3.90 -1.60
CA ASN A 9 -8.66 -4.76 -1.79
C ASN A 9 -8.28 -6.20 -2.14
N ASP A 10 -7.04 -6.45 -2.55
CA ASP A 10 -6.58 -7.78 -2.94
C ASP A 10 -5.10 -8.04 -2.59
N SER A 11 -4.64 -9.26 -2.91
CA SER A 11 -3.26 -9.66 -2.64
C SER A 11 -2.23 -8.94 -3.52
N HIS A 12 -2.62 -8.35 -4.65
CA HIS A 12 -1.72 -7.63 -5.54
C HIS A 12 -1.32 -6.29 -4.94
N ASP A 13 -2.24 -5.57 -4.27
CA ASP A 13 -1.89 -4.34 -3.56
C ASP A 13 -0.78 -4.61 -2.54
N TYR A 14 -0.89 -5.71 -1.79
CA TYR A 14 0.14 -6.16 -0.85
C TYR A 14 1.45 -6.53 -1.57
N LYS A 15 1.41 -7.50 -2.49
CA LYS A 15 2.62 -8.06 -3.12
C LYS A 15 3.41 -6.99 -3.86
N PHE A 16 2.71 -6.17 -4.65
CA PHE A 16 3.32 -5.12 -5.44
C PHE A 16 3.92 -4.03 -4.55
N SER A 17 3.15 -3.47 -3.63
CA SER A 17 3.65 -2.39 -2.77
C SER A 17 4.77 -2.85 -1.83
N SER A 18 4.76 -4.10 -1.37
CA SER A 18 5.88 -4.67 -0.61
C SER A 18 7.13 -4.75 -1.46
N ALA A 19 7.05 -5.35 -2.66
CA ALA A 19 8.19 -5.45 -3.56
C ALA A 19 8.76 -4.05 -3.87
N VAL A 20 7.91 -3.08 -4.18
CA VAL A 20 8.33 -1.70 -4.46
C VAL A 20 9.08 -1.06 -3.29
N LEU A 21 8.57 -1.21 -2.07
CA LEU A 21 9.21 -0.61 -0.89
C LEU A 21 10.52 -1.33 -0.51
N GLU A 22 10.63 -2.62 -0.78
CA GLU A 22 11.85 -3.41 -0.55
C GLU A 22 12.92 -3.11 -1.62
N ASP A 23 12.54 -3.13 -2.90
CA ASP A 23 13.39 -2.83 -4.04
C ASP A 23 13.89 -1.38 -4.04
N TYR A 24 13.10 -0.42 -3.52
CA TYR A 24 13.50 0.98 -3.41
C TYR A 24 14.88 1.14 -2.74
N TYR A 25 15.19 0.33 -1.73
CA TYR A 25 16.48 0.38 -1.06
C TYR A 25 17.61 -0.28 -1.86
N GLN A 26 17.28 -1.20 -2.76
CA GLN A 26 18.23 -1.89 -3.65
C GLN A 26 18.52 -1.09 -4.93
N VAL A 27 17.58 -0.25 -5.37
CA VAL A 27 17.78 0.63 -6.53
C VAL A 27 18.88 1.67 -6.23
N SER A 28 19.71 1.96 -7.23
CA SER A 28 20.78 2.96 -7.12
C SER A 28 20.21 4.33 -6.70
N PRO A 29 20.87 5.08 -5.80
CA PRO A 29 20.33 6.33 -5.24
C PRO A 29 19.79 7.34 -6.27
N ALA A 30 20.46 7.47 -7.42
CA ALA A 30 20.05 8.37 -8.50
C ALA A 30 18.68 8.02 -9.12
N TRP A 31 18.22 6.77 -9.02
CA TRP A 31 16.99 6.28 -9.65
C TRP A 31 15.84 6.06 -8.67
N ARG A 32 16.10 6.01 -7.36
CA ARG A 32 15.13 5.63 -6.32
C ARG A 32 13.82 6.42 -6.38
N ASN A 33 13.91 7.75 -6.43
CA ASN A 33 12.73 8.61 -6.44
C ASN A 33 11.90 8.42 -7.72
N ARG A 34 12.57 8.22 -8.87
CA ARG A 34 11.88 7.98 -10.14
C ARG A 34 11.20 6.62 -10.17
N TYR A 35 11.89 5.59 -9.69
CA TYR A 35 11.35 4.25 -9.50
C TYR A 35 10.10 4.25 -8.61
N LEU A 36 10.17 4.94 -7.46
CA LEU A 36 9.03 5.04 -6.55
C LEU A 36 7.86 5.79 -7.19
N ALA A 37 8.14 6.92 -7.86
CA ALA A 37 7.11 7.71 -8.54
C ALA A 37 6.39 6.92 -9.64
N THR A 38 7.11 6.10 -10.41
CA THR A 38 6.50 5.23 -11.43
C THR A 38 5.73 4.04 -10.86
N SER A 39 5.95 3.71 -9.58
CA SER A 39 5.34 2.57 -8.89
C SER A 39 4.09 2.95 -8.08
N LEU A 40 3.55 4.16 -8.25
CA LEU A 40 2.42 4.64 -7.44
C LEU A 40 1.08 3.94 -7.74
N PHE A 41 0.95 3.23 -8.86
CA PHE A 41 -0.32 2.67 -9.34
C PHE A 41 -1.05 1.77 -8.31
N LYS A 42 -0.30 1.09 -7.45
CA LYS A 42 -0.80 0.18 -6.41
C LYS A 42 -0.35 0.58 -4.99
N LEU A 43 0.08 1.84 -4.84
CA LEU A 43 0.40 2.44 -3.55
C LEU A 43 -0.78 3.33 -3.13
N HIS A 44 -1.35 3.04 -1.97
CA HIS A 44 -2.52 3.76 -1.48
C HIS A 44 -2.15 5.05 -0.76
N GLY A 45 -2.79 6.15 -1.17
CA GLY A 45 -2.70 7.47 -0.55
C GLY A 45 -3.64 7.65 0.64
N THR A 46 -3.46 8.74 1.38
CA THR A 46 -4.29 9.07 2.56
C THR A 46 -5.73 9.43 2.19
N GLY A 47 -5.93 10.07 1.03
CA GLY A 47 -7.24 10.51 0.53
C GLY A 47 -8.10 9.39 -0.08
N GLU A 48 -7.56 8.19 -0.27
CA GLU A 48 -8.33 7.06 -0.79
C GLU A 48 -9.28 6.50 0.27
N ARG A 49 -10.31 5.78 -0.18
CA ARG A 49 -11.26 5.11 0.70
C ARG A 49 -10.59 3.97 1.49
N THR A 50 -11.05 3.74 2.72
CA THR A 50 -10.70 2.56 3.53
C THR A 50 -11.46 1.31 3.02
N ASN A 51 -10.82 0.15 3.05
CA ASN A 51 -11.46 -1.10 2.65
C ASN A 51 -12.66 -1.40 3.58
N PRO A 52 -13.87 -1.65 3.05
CA PRO A 52 -15.05 -1.95 3.87
C PRO A 52 -14.88 -3.15 4.81
N LEU A 53 -13.96 -4.07 4.51
CA LEU A 53 -13.64 -5.17 5.42
C LEU A 53 -13.05 -4.66 6.74
N VAL A 54 -12.25 -3.60 6.71
CA VAL A 54 -11.71 -2.97 7.94
C VAL A 54 -12.85 -2.44 8.79
N ASP A 55 -13.81 -1.74 8.20
CA ASP A 55 -14.99 -1.23 8.92
C ASP A 55 -15.81 -2.38 9.54
N ARG A 56 -16.01 -3.47 8.81
CA ARG A 56 -16.70 -4.67 9.31
C ARG A 56 -15.99 -5.29 10.50
N ILE A 57 -14.65 -5.37 10.46
CA ILE A 57 -13.84 -5.89 11.55
C ILE A 57 -13.95 -4.97 12.77
N SER A 58 -13.79 -3.65 12.58
CA SER A 58 -13.91 -2.68 13.66
C SER A 58 -15.27 -2.72 14.34
N ASN A 59 -16.36 -2.81 13.57
CA ASN A 59 -17.71 -2.91 14.12
C ASN A 59 -17.92 -4.21 14.91
N ALA A 60 -17.35 -5.33 14.45
CA ALA A 60 -17.46 -6.61 15.15
C ALA A 60 -16.75 -6.61 16.52
N PHE A 61 -15.69 -5.82 16.68
CA PHE A 61 -14.98 -5.68 17.96
C PHE A 61 -15.56 -4.60 18.89
N GLN A 62 -16.55 -3.82 18.43
CA GLN A 62 -17.24 -2.82 19.24
C GLN A 62 -18.56 -3.33 19.86
N ALA A 63 -19.02 -4.52 19.45
CA ALA A 63 -20.16 -5.23 20.03
C ALA A 63 -19.74 -6.06 21.26
#